data_AF-A0A3D5ZHL2-F1
#
_entry.id   AF-A0A3D5ZHL2-F1
#
_cell.length_a   1.000
_cell.length_b   1.000
_cell.length_c   1.000
_cell.angle_alpha   90.00
_cell.angle_beta   90.00
_cell.angle_gamma   90.00
#
_symmetry.space_group_name_H-M   'P 1'
#
loop_
_entity.id
_entity.type
_entity.pdbx_description
1 polymer ?
#
loop_
_entity_poly.entity_id
_entity_poly.type
_entity_poly.pdbx_seq_one_letter_code
_entity_poly.pdbx_strand_id
1 'polypeptide(L)'
;MSVFESIGALARSKGISDIHIQNNSPLRYREAGILKVHEESVPDGFIEKLLSARLEKDELESFSANGDVDFSLEIGDLRFRVNAFKASAGSGAVMRLIASSTPSITELGLPLAVTRAIENSHGLILVTGATGSGKSTSLASMIRYLNENYAYN
;
A
#
# COMPACT_ATOMS: atom_id res chain seq x y z
N MET A 1 -8.56 18.65 12.44
CA MET A 1 -8.71 17.28 11.90
C MET A 1 -7.55 16.48 12.47
N SER A 2 -7.76 15.25 12.94
CA SER A 2 -6.62 14.44 13.38
C SER A 2 -5.76 14.05 12.16
N VAL A 3 -4.46 13.79 12.35
CA VAL A 3 -3.59 13.31 11.26
C VAL A 3 -4.17 12.05 10.60
N PHE A 4 -4.81 11.15 11.36
CA PHE A 4 -5.47 9.96 10.81
C PHE A 4 -6.68 10.29 9.93
N GLU A 5 -7.46 11.31 10.29
CA GLU A 5 -8.58 11.78 9.46
C GLU A 5 -8.06 12.36 8.13
N SER A 6 -6.99 13.17 8.17
CA SER A 6 -6.35 13.72 6.96
C SER A 6 -5.75 12.62 6.08
N ILE A 7 -5.09 11.61 6.67
CA ILE A 7 -4.59 10.42 5.97
C ILE A 7 -5.76 9.68 5.28
N GLY A 8 -6.85 9.43 6.01
CA GLY A 8 -8.01 8.71 5.48
C GLY A 8 -8.69 9.48 4.33
N ALA A 9 -8.85 10.80 4.47
CA ALA A 9 -9.44 11.64 3.44
C ALA A 9 -8.59 11.65 2.15
N LEU A 10 -7.27 11.78 2.28
CA LEU A 10 -6.36 11.71 1.14
C LEU A 10 -6.40 10.34 0.47
N ALA A 11 -6.33 9.26 1.24
CA ALA A 11 -6.30 7.91 0.69
C ALA A 11 -7.58 7.53 -0.10
N ARG A 12 -8.72 8.18 0.16
CA ARG A 12 -9.95 8.00 -0.64
C ARG A 12 -9.97 8.79 -1.94
N SER A 13 -9.07 9.77 -2.10
CA SER A 13 -8.99 10.57 -3.31
C SER A 13 -8.39 9.74 -4.45
N LYS A 14 -8.90 9.95 -5.67
CA LYS A 14 -8.44 9.20 -6.85
C LYS A 14 -6.98 9.53 -7.16
N GLY A 15 -6.21 8.51 -7.52
CA GLY A 15 -4.82 8.68 -7.97
C GLY A 15 -3.77 8.77 -6.86
N ILE A 16 -4.18 8.68 -5.59
CA ILE A 16 -3.27 8.62 -4.45
C ILE A 16 -2.70 7.21 -4.30
N SER A 17 -1.37 7.08 -4.32
CA SER A 17 -0.68 5.79 -4.19
C SER A 17 0.03 5.62 -2.84
N ASP A 18 0.62 6.69 -2.34
CA ASP A 18 1.45 6.68 -1.13
C ASP A 18 1.18 7.93 -0.29
N ILE A 19 1.18 7.78 1.02
CA ILE A 19 1.16 8.88 1.99
C ILE A 19 2.47 8.83 2.77
N HIS A 20 3.13 9.96 2.89
CA HIS A 20 4.42 10.12 3.53
C HIS A 20 4.24 11.01 4.76
N ILE A 21 4.61 10.47 5.92
CA ILE A 21 4.53 11.15 7.21
C ILE A 21 5.91 11.18 7.86
N GLN A 22 6.23 12.27 8.54
CA GLN A 22 7.47 12.44 9.28
C GLN A 22 7.20 13.41 10.42
N ASN A 23 7.65 13.09 11.64
CA ASN A 23 7.45 13.96 12.80
C ASN A 23 7.92 15.39 12.51
N ASN A 24 7.19 16.37 13.03
CA ASN A 24 7.46 17.81 12.88
C ASN A 24 7.59 18.27 11.41
N SER A 25 6.94 17.58 10.48
CA SER A 25 6.96 17.93 9.06
C SER A 25 5.55 17.93 8.47
N PRO A 26 5.31 18.71 7.40
CA PRO A 26 4.07 18.61 6.63
C PRO A 26 3.84 17.19 6.13
N LEU A 27 2.58 16.75 6.19
CA LEU A 27 2.17 15.52 5.53
C LEU A 27 2.37 15.66 4.02
N ARG A 28 2.85 14.60 3.37
CA ARG A 28 3.02 14.56 1.92
C ARG A 28 2.29 13.37 1.35
N TYR A 29 1.92 13.43 0.09
CA TYR A 29 1.25 12.33 -0.60
C TYR A 29 1.69 12.28 -2.06
N ARG A 30 1.63 11.08 -2.64
CA ARG A 30 1.92 10.86 -4.05
C ARG A 30 0.62 10.73 -4.82
N GLU A 31 0.39 11.66 -5.72
CA GLU A 31 -0.74 11.64 -6.66
C GLU A 31 -0.20 11.45 -8.08
N ALA A 32 -0.63 10.38 -8.75
CA ALA A 32 -0.22 10.04 -10.12
C ALA A 32 1.32 10.11 -10.33
N GLY A 33 2.08 9.64 -9.34
CA GLY A 33 3.55 9.63 -9.37
C GLY A 33 4.22 10.90 -8.83
N ILE A 34 3.49 12.00 -8.65
CA ILE A 34 4.02 13.30 -8.21
C ILE A 34 3.84 13.46 -6.70
N LEU A 35 4.92 13.81 -6.00
CA LEU A 35 4.86 14.09 -4.56
C LEU A 35 4.34 15.51 -4.32
N LYS A 36 3.31 15.65 -3.49
CA LYS A 36 2.66 16.91 -3.11
C LYS A 36 2.67 17.08 -1.60
N VAL A 37 2.56 18.33 -1.16
CA VAL A 37 2.52 18.72 0.25
C VAL A 37 1.08 19.00 0.64
N HIS A 38 0.67 18.50 1.80
CA HIS A 38 -0.61 18.79 2.44
C HIS A 38 -0.44 19.88 3.49
N GLU A 39 -1.51 20.60 3.81
CA GLU A 39 -1.49 21.68 4.82
C GLU A 39 -1.32 21.16 6.26
N GLU A 40 -1.89 19.99 6.55
CA GLU A 40 -1.75 19.31 7.84
C GLU A 40 -0.30 18.90 8.10
N SER A 41 0.17 19.13 9.32
CA SER A 41 1.50 18.72 9.76
C SER A 41 1.42 17.54 10.72
N VAL A 42 2.43 16.68 10.67
CA VAL A 42 2.53 15.53 11.56
C VAL A 42 3.16 16.00 12.88
N PRO A 43 2.46 15.88 14.02
CA PRO A 43 3.00 16.27 15.32
C PRO A 43 4.22 15.44 15.72
N ASP A 44 5.04 15.99 16.61
CA ASP A 44 6.12 15.23 17.23
C ASP A 44 5.58 13.99 17.98
N GLY A 45 6.36 12.92 17.97
CA GLY A 45 6.01 11.67 18.65
C GLY A 45 4.85 10.89 18.01
N PHE A 46 4.29 11.34 16.87
CA PHE A 46 3.16 10.68 16.24
C PHE A 46 3.52 9.28 15.74
N ILE A 47 4.68 9.14 15.09
CA ILE A 47 5.16 7.86 14.56
C ILE A 47 5.46 6.89 15.70
N GLU A 48 6.09 7.34 16.78
CA GLU A 48 6.41 6.52 17.95
C GLU A 48 5.14 5.99 18.61
N LYS A 49 4.11 6.83 18.74
CA LYS A 49 2.78 6.41 19.23
C LYS A 49 2.15 5.38 18.31
N LEU A 50 2.22 5.60 16.99
CA LEU A 50 1.70 4.65 16.00
C LEU A 50 2.40 3.28 16.12
N LEU A 51 3.73 3.26 16.20
CA LEU A 51 4.51 2.04 16.34
C LEU A 51 4.21 1.33 17.66
N SER A 52 4.16 2.05 18.78
CA SER A 52 3.86 1.46 20.09
C SER A 52 2.45 0.85 20.18
N ALA A 53 1.52 1.32 19.36
CA ALA A 53 0.14 0.81 19.32
C ALA A 53 -0.04 -0.36 18.35
N ARG A 54 0.95 -0.64 17.49
CA ARG A 54 0.81 -1.62 16.39
C ARG A 54 1.82 -2.74 16.41
N LEU A 55 2.99 -2.50 16.98
CA LEU A 55 4.08 -3.46 17.00
C LEU A 55 4.17 -4.12 18.37
N GLU A 56 4.50 -5.40 18.36
CA GLU A 56 4.87 -6.13 19.57
C GLU A 56 6.22 -5.65 20.10
N LYS A 57 6.53 -6.00 21.35
CA LYS A 57 7.76 -5.55 22.01
C LYS A 57 9.03 -5.91 21.21
N ASP A 58 9.11 -7.14 20.71
CA ASP A 58 10.28 -7.61 19.97
C ASP A 58 10.45 -6.86 18.62
N GLU A 59 9.34 -6.46 17.99
CA GLU A 59 9.34 -5.65 16.77
C GLU A 59 9.78 -4.21 17.03
N LEU A 60 9.38 -3.62 18.17
CA LEU A 60 9.87 -2.30 18.60
C LEU A 60 11.36 -2.30 18.93
N GLU A 61 11.85 -3.37 19.56
CA GLU A 61 13.29 -3.56 19.82
C GLU A 61 14.06 -3.72 18.50
N SER A 62 13.53 -4.51 17.57
CA SER A 62 14.08 -4.64 16.21
C SER A 62 14.12 -3.31 15.47
N PHE A 63 13.02 -2.53 15.46
CA PHE A 63 13.00 -1.18 14.88
C PHE A 63 14.03 -0.25 15.55
N SER A 64 14.19 -0.37 16.87
CA SER A 64 15.16 0.43 17.61
C SER A 64 16.60 0.11 17.21
N ALA A 65 16.91 -1.16 16.96
CA ALA A 65 18.24 -1.62 16.57
C ALA A 65 18.53 -1.43 15.07
N ASN A 66 17.59 -1.79 14.20
CA ASN A 66 17.76 -1.84 12.74
C ASN A 66 17.39 -0.53 12.05
N GLY A 67 16.48 0.25 12.64
CA GLY A 67 16.10 1.57 12.16
C GLY A 67 14.91 1.60 11.21
N ASP A 68 14.35 0.45 10.80
CA ASP A 68 13.12 0.37 10.02
C ASP A 68 12.28 -0.88 10.34
N VAL A 69 11.01 -0.85 9.91
CA VAL A 69 10.03 -1.94 10.09
C VAL A 69 8.90 -1.83 9.07
N ASP A 70 8.49 -2.98 8.52
CA ASP A 70 7.34 -3.12 7.62
C ASP A 70 6.18 -3.80 8.34
N PHE A 71 4.98 -3.21 8.26
CA PHE A 71 3.75 -3.80 8.80
C PHE A 71 2.52 -3.38 7.99
N SER A 72 1.38 -4.01 8.27
CA SER A 72 0.08 -3.61 7.69
C SER A 72 -0.72 -2.76 8.67
N LEU A 73 -1.35 -1.69 8.17
CA LEU A 73 -2.18 -0.80 8.97
C LEU A 73 -3.57 -0.67 8.35
N GLU A 74 -4.60 -0.76 9.19
CA GLU A 74 -5.99 -0.54 8.78
C GLU A 74 -6.53 0.74 9.43
N ILE A 75 -7.13 1.60 8.60
CA ILE A 75 -7.79 2.86 9.01
C ILE A 75 -9.18 2.85 8.34
N GLY A 76 -10.21 2.48 9.10
CA GLY A 76 -11.53 2.22 8.54
C GLY A 76 -11.50 0.99 7.61
N ASP A 77 -12.00 1.15 6.39
CA ASP A 77 -11.96 0.17 5.28
C ASP A 77 -10.68 0.22 4.44
N LEU A 78 -9.77 1.17 4.74
CA LEU A 78 -8.53 1.34 3.99
C LEU A 78 -7.42 0.49 4.60
N ARG A 79 -6.68 -0.21 3.74
CA ARG A 79 -5.52 -1.03 4.13
C ARG A 79 -4.25 -0.41 3.57
N PHE A 80 -3.22 -0.31 4.40
CA PHE A 80 -1.93 0.23 4.03
C PHE A 80 -0.83 -0.78 4.30
N ARG A 81 0.16 -0.83 3.43
CA ARG A 81 1.48 -1.35 3.77
C ARG A 81 2.33 -0.18 4.26
N VAL A 82 2.75 -0.22 5.50
CA VAL A 82 3.51 0.84 6.14
C VAL A 82 4.96 0.39 6.28
N ASN A 83 5.88 1.20 5.77
CA ASN A 83 7.28 1.12 6.13
C ASN A 83 7.58 2.32 7.04
N ALA A 84 7.96 2.07 8.29
CA ALA A 84 8.40 3.11 9.21
C ALA A 84 9.92 3.03 9.36
N PHE A 85 10.58 4.18 9.49
CA PHE A 85 12.04 4.27 9.50
C PHE A 85 12.53 5.48 10.32
N LYS A 86 13.77 5.41 10.80
CA LYS A 86 14.47 6.53 11.43
C LYS A 86 15.12 7.41 10.36
N ALA A 87 14.92 8.72 10.45
CA ALA A 87 15.59 9.72 9.62
C ALA A 87 16.26 10.80 10.48
N SER A 88 17.18 11.57 9.88
CA SER A 88 17.95 12.61 10.57
C SER A 88 17.07 13.71 11.18
N ALA A 89 15.92 13.98 10.57
CA ALA A 89 14.94 14.95 11.03
C ALA A 89 13.75 14.27 11.75
N GLY A 90 14.00 13.16 12.43
CA GLY A 90 13.00 12.40 13.18
C GLY A 90 12.46 11.18 12.44
N SER A 91 11.70 10.33 13.14
CA SER A 91 11.07 9.15 12.57
C SER A 91 10.08 9.52 11.47
N GLY A 92 10.01 8.68 10.43
CA GLY A 92 9.08 8.81 9.32
C GLY A 92 8.43 7.48 8.95
N ALA A 93 7.39 7.55 8.13
CA ALA A 93 6.79 6.38 7.53
C ALA A 93 6.24 6.68 6.13
N VAL A 94 6.29 5.66 5.26
CA VAL A 94 5.58 5.64 3.98
C VAL A 94 4.45 4.64 4.08
N MET A 95 3.23 5.11 3.88
CA MET A 95 2.00 4.33 3.88
C MET A 95 1.54 4.15 2.44
N ARG A 96 1.76 2.96 1.87
CA ARG A 96 1.26 2.63 0.53
C ARG A 96 -0.15 2.08 0.62
N LEU A 97 -1.08 2.69 -0.10
CA LEU A 97 -2.45 2.20 -0.17
C LEU A 97 -2.46 0.83 -0.85
N ILE A 98 -3.06 -0.15 -0.19
CA ILE A 98 -3.37 -1.46 -0.77
C ILE A 98 -4.76 -1.34 -1.37
N ALA A 99 -4.88 -1.53 -2.69
CA ALA A 99 -6.17 -1.48 -3.37
C ALA A 99 -7.16 -2.44 -2.70
N SER A 100 -8.31 -1.92 -2.26
CA SER A 100 -9.38 -2.70 -1.64
C SER A 100 -10.10 -3.59 -2.64
N SER A 101 -10.13 -3.20 -3.91
CA SER A 101 -10.66 -4.01 -5.01
C SER A 101 -9.63 -4.17 -6.11
N THR A 102 -9.30 -5.42 -6.38
CA THR A 102 -8.58 -5.81 -7.59
C THR A 102 -9.55 -5.73 -8.76
N PRO A 103 -9.29 -4.95 -9.83
CA PRO A 103 -10.21 -4.90 -10.97
C PRO A 103 -10.39 -6.29 -11.59
N SER A 104 -11.54 -6.56 -12.20
CA SER A 104 -11.75 -7.76 -12.99
C SER A 104 -10.89 -7.74 -14.27
N ILE A 105 -10.68 -8.92 -14.88
CA ILE A 105 -9.98 -9.03 -16.17
C ILE A 105 -10.65 -8.15 -17.24
N THR A 106 -11.99 -8.09 -17.23
CA THR A 106 -12.78 -7.29 -18.18
C THR A 106 -12.60 -5.80 -17.96
N GLU A 107 -12.60 -5.32 -16.71
CA GLU A 107 -12.38 -3.90 -16.37
C GLU A 107 -10.97 -3.44 -16.75
N LEU A 108 -9.97 -4.33 -16.69
CA LEU A 108 -8.62 -4.05 -17.18
C LEU A 108 -8.49 -4.06 -18.71
N GLY A 109 -9.51 -4.53 -19.43
CA GLY A 109 -9.45 -4.71 -20.89
C GLY A 109 -8.40 -5.74 -21.33
N LEU A 110 -8.09 -6.72 -20.47
CA LEU A 110 -7.14 -7.77 -20.83
C LEU A 110 -7.70 -8.63 -21.98
N PRO A 111 -6.89 -8.96 -23.00
CA PRO A 111 -7.36 -9.77 -24.13
C PRO A 111 -7.87 -11.14 -23.70
N LEU A 112 -8.84 -11.70 -24.43
CA LEU A 112 -9.39 -13.04 -24.17
C LEU A 112 -8.31 -14.16 -24.14
N ALA A 113 -7.20 -13.96 -24.85
CA ALA A 113 -6.06 -14.88 -24.82
C ALA A 113 -5.46 -15.03 -23.41
N VAL A 114 -5.51 -13.97 -22.59
CA VAL A 114 -5.05 -14.01 -21.20
C VAL A 114 -5.94 -14.92 -20.36
N THR A 115 -7.27 -14.77 -20.47
CA THR A 115 -8.23 -15.64 -19.78
C THR A 115 -8.03 -17.10 -20.17
N ARG A 116 -7.94 -17.39 -21.47
CA ARG A 116 -7.67 -18.75 -21.96
C ARG A 116 -6.34 -19.32 -21.46
N ALA A 117 -5.33 -18.48 -21.29
CA ALA A 117 -4.02 -18.92 -20.78
C ALA A 117 -4.11 -19.33 -19.30
N ILE A 118 -4.80 -18.55 -18.46
CA ILE A 118 -4.92 -18.83 -17.02
C ILE A 118 -5.87 -19.99 -16.70
N GLU A 119 -6.77 -20.36 -17.61
CA GLU A 119 -7.67 -21.52 -17.46
C GLU A 119 -6.97 -22.88 -17.69
N ASN A 120 -5.70 -22.88 -18.13
CA ASN A 120 -4.92 -24.11 -18.21
C ASN A 120 -4.65 -24.66 -16.80
N SER A 121 -4.88 -25.96 -16.62
CA SER A 121 -4.75 -26.62 -15.32
C SER A 121 -3.31 -26.66 -14.77
N HIS A 122 -2.30 -26.54 -15.64
CA HIS A 122 -0.90 -26.56 -15.26
C HIS A 122 -0.06 -25.75 -16.26
N GLY A 123 1.03 -25.14 -15.78
CA GLY A 123 1.97 -24.39 -16.62
C GLY A 123 2.65 -23.26 -15.85
N LEU A 124 3.45 -22.47 -16.55
CA LEU A 124 4.10 -21.27 -16.01
C LEU A 124 3.61 -20.04 -16.78
N ILE A 125 3.08 -19.07 -16.05
CA ILE A 125 2.65 -17.78 -16.61
C ILE A 125 3.59 -16.68 -16.09
N LEU A 126 4.21 -15.95 -17.01
CA LEU A 126 5.12 -14.84 -16.70
C LEU A 126 4.50 -13.51 -17.11
N VAL A 127 4.18 -12.66 -16.14
CA VAL A 127 3.71 -11.29 -16.37
C VAL A 127 4.90 -10.34 -16.24
N THR A 128 5.33 -9.76 -17.36
CA THR A 128 6.56 -8.95 -17.44
C THR A 128 6.27 -7.49 -17.81
N GLY A 129 7.27 -6.61 -17.68
CA GLY A 129 7.14 -5.17 -17.91
C GLY A 129 7.91 -4.31 -16.90
N ALA A 130 8.08 -3.02 -17.18
CA ALA A 130 8.78 -2.07 -16.31
C ALA A 130 8.01 -1.77 -15.00
N THR A 131 8.68 -1.16 -14.02
CA THR A 131 8.02 -0.71 -12.77
C THR A 131 6.86 0.25 -13.09
N GLY A 132 5.70 0.03 -12.46
CA GLY A 132 4.50 0.84 -12.70
C GLY A 132 3.66 0.42 -13.92
N SER A 133 4.07 -0.58 -14.71
CA SER A 133 3.33 -1.02 -15.91
C SER A 133 2.06 -1.85 -15.65
N GLY A 134 1.58 -1.91 -14.41
CA GLY A 134 0.37 -2.67 -14.05
C GLY A 134 0.55 -4.18 -13.84
N LYS A 135 1.76 -4.74 -13.86
CA LYS A 135 2.01 -6.20 -13.69
C LYS A 135 1.29 -6.81 -12.49
N SER A 136 1.47 -6.22 -11.31
CA SER A 136 0.87 -6.71 -10.06
C SER A 136 -0.66 -6.64 -10.12
N THR A 137 -1.20 -5.58 -10.73
CA THR A 137 -2.64 -5.42 -10.93
C THR A 137 -3.18 -6.48 -11.90
N SER A 138 -2.52 -6.69 -13.05
CA SER A 138 -2.92 -7.73 -14.01
C SER A 138 -2.86 -9.13 -13.39
N LEU A 139 -1.78 -9.45 -12.67
CA LEU A 139 -1.63 -10.74 -12.00
C LEU A 139 -2.70 -10.94 -10.92
N ALA A 140 -2.97 -9.91 -10.11
CA ALA A 140 -4.03 -9.96 -9.11
C ALA A 140 -5.40 -10.17 -9.77
N SER A 141 -5.69 -9.52 -10.89
CA SER A 141 -6.95 -9.72 -11.64
C SER A 141 -7.07 -11.13 -12.20
N MET A 142 -5.97 -11.73 -12.64
CA MET A 142 -5.94 -13.14 -13.05
C MET A 142 -6.26 -14.08 -11.89
N ILE A 143 -5.62 -13.88 -10.73
CA ILE A 143 -5.89 -14.67 -9.52
C ILE A 143 -7.34 -14.48 -9.06
N ARG A 144 -7.86 -13.25 -9.11
CA ARG A 144 -9.27 -12.95 -8.81
C ARG A 144 -10.21 -13.75 -9.72
N TYR A 145 -9.99 -13.73 -11.03
CA TYR A 145 -10.80 -14.50 -11.98
C TYR A 145 -10.78 -15.99 -11.66
N LEU A 146 -9.61 -16.54 -11.33
CA LEU A 146 -9.50 -17.95 -10.94
C LEU A 146 -10.31 -18.24 -9.68
N ASN A 147 -10.18 -17.43 -8.63
CA ASN A 147 -10.92 -17.60 -7.38
C ASN A 147 -12.44 -17.47 -7.55
N GLU A 148 -12.91 -16.63 -8.49
CA GLU A 148 -14.34 -16.42 -8.77
C GLU A 148 -14.97 -17.54 -9.60
N ASN A 149 -14.19 -18.21 -10.46
CA ASN A 149 -14.70 -19.21 -11.42
C ASN A 149 -14.32 -20.65 -11.08
N TYR A 150 -13.25 -20.83 -10.30
CA TYR A 150 -12.70 -22.14 -9.94
C TYR A 150 -12.54 -22.21 -8.42
N ALA A 151 -13.38 -23.04 -7.79
CA ALA A 151 -13.18 -23.41 -6.41
C ALA A 151 -12.07 -24.47 -6.35
N TYR A 152 -10.83 -24.04 -6.11
CA TYR A 152 -9.82 -24.96 -5.60
C TYR A 152 -10.10 -25.16 -4.11
N ASN A 153 -10.77 -26.27 -3.80
CA ASN A 153 -10.87 -26.82 -2.44
C ASN A 153 -9.52 -27.38 -2.00
#